data_AF-A0AAE0HGU6-F1
#
_entry.id   AF-A0AAE0HGU6-F1
#
_cell.length_a   1.000
_cell.length_b   1.000
_cell.length_c   1.000
_cell.angle_alpha   90.00
_cell.angle_beta   90.00
_cell.angle_gamma   90.00
#
_symmetry.space_group_name_H-M   'P 1'
#
loop_
_entity.id
_entity.type
_entity.pdbx_description
1 polymer ?
#
loop_
_entity_poly.entity_id
_entity_poly.type
_entity_poly.pdbx_seq_one_letter_code
_entity_poly.pdbx_strand_id
1 'polypeptide(L)'
;MPRFTLTAAALVGLASGVLGDLETCGQAQYDPTQYVCWDNQFLCPITAGEPLSNCAGACYSKFMYSCTNNVLALLPATEAPFTLTVDNPALLIHGKPVTAAGRHWSLDGETSSYCPDQVGDACPPGDETVIVSIGGRVSMSVMVPGGQQAYLDPFWNMGYTQAHSAAIPAGSISDGFGAYEGGGFVNLNGNGWGWAACPPRASGGGGPGWNLVARNETNAEKYNDCHPINLKINSLPSGTFGAWQYT
;
A
#
# COMPACT_ATOMS: atom_id res chain seq x y z
N MET A 1 62.92 -19.27 -44.56
CA MET A 1 61.55 -19.57 -45.04
C MET A 1 60.69 -19.95 -43.83
N PRO A 2 59.41 -19.58 -43.79
CA PRO A 2 58.87 -18.47 -43.00
C PRO A 2 58.33 -18.83 -41.60
N ARG A 3 58.18 -17.77 -40.79
CA ARG A 3 57.52 -17.65 -39.47
C ARG A 3 56.03 -18.04 -39.52
N PHE A 4 55.50 -18.60 -38.44
CA PHE A 4 54.12 -18.32 -38.00
C PHE A 4 54.03 -18.36 -36.47
N THR A 5 53.97 -17.18 -35.87
CA THR A 5 53.55 -16.95 -34.47
C THR A 5 52.04 -16.85 -34.43
N LEU A 6 51.38 -17.73 -33.67
CA LEU A 6 49.96 -17.59 -33.32
C LEU A 6 49.83 -16.66 -32.10
N THR A 7 49.38 -15.44 -32.33
CA THR A 7 48.87 -14.55 -31.28
C THR A 7 47.40 -14.89 -31.01
N ALA A 8 47.11 -15.38 -29.81
CA ALA A 8 45.74 -15.50 -29.31
C ALA A 8 45.24 -14.12 -28.86
N ALA A 9 44.26 -13.57 -29.58
CA ALA A 9 43.56 -12.37 -29.16
C ALA A 9 42.48 -12.74 -28.15
N ALA A 10 42.67 -12.37 -26.89
CA ALA A 10 41.62 -12.42 -25.87
C ALA A 10 40.67 -11.24 -26.11
N LEU A 11 39.46 -11.53 -26.61
CA LEU A 11 38.36 -10.57 -26.62
C LEU A 11 37.84 -10.41 -25.18
N VAL A 12 38.27 -9.35 -24.51
CA VAL A 12 37.60 -8.85 -23.31
C VAL A 12 36.34 -8.12 -23.78
N GLY A 13 35.20 -8.81 -23.72
CA GLY A 13 33.90 -8.19 -23.88
C GLY A 13 33.60 -7.33 -22.65
N LEU A 14 33.75 -6.00 -22.77
CA LEU A 14 33.20 -5.07 -21.79
C LEU A 14 31.69 -5.03 -21.99
N ALA A 15 30.96 -5.80 -21.17
CA ALA A 15 29.54 -5.58 -20.98
C ALA A 15 29.38 -4.29 -20.17
N SER A 16 29.16 -3.17 -20.87
CA SER A 16 28.70 -1.92 -20.26
C SER A 16 27.24 -2.10 -19.83
N GLY A 17 27.03 -2.82 -18.74
CA GLY A 17 25.81 -2.65 -17.96
C GLY A 17 25.82 -1.23 -17.40
N VAL A 18 24.70 -0.52 -17.52
CA VAL A 18 24.46 0.71 -16.76
C VAL A 18 24.37 0.29 -15.29
N LEU A 19 25.53 0.17 -14.63
CA LEU A 19 25.59 0.14 -13.18
C LEU A 19 25.16 1.54 -12.75
N GLY A 20 24.02 1.65 -12.07
CA GLY A 20 23.71 2.88 -11.35
C GLY A 20 24.91 3.24 -10.47
N ASP A 21 25.23 4.53 -10.38
CA ASP A 21 26.39 4.98 -9.62
C ASP A 21 26.23 4.53 -8.16
N LEU A 22 27.04 3.54 -7.76
CA LEU A 22 27.07 3.07 -6.38
C LEU A 22 27.53 4.20 -5.47
N GLU A 23 26.88 4.31 -4.31
CA GLU A 23 27.20 5.30 -3.29
C GLU A 23 27.91 4.66 -2.09
N THR A 24 28.56 5.49 -1.27
CA THR A 24 29.23 5.03 -0.04
C THR A 24 28.41 5.35 1.20
N CYS A 25 28.27 4.35 2.08
CA CYS A 25 27.79 4.52 3.44
C CYS A 25 28.85 3.97 4.41
N GLY A 26 29.63 4.86 5.01
CA GLY A 26 30.79 4.48 5.81
C GLY A 26 31.86 3.78 4.97
N GLN A 27 31.99 2.46 5.09
CA GLN A 27 32.90 1.62 4.28
C GLN A 27 32.16 0.74 3.27
N ALA A 28 30.83 0.73 3.28
CA ALA A 28 30.03 -0.06 2.36
C ALA A 28 29.72 0.73 1.09
N GLN A 29 29.74 0.04 -0.05
CA GLN A 29 29.12 0.52 -1.29
C GLN A 29 27.66 0.03 -1.32
N TYR A 30 26.74 0.87 -1.77
CA TYR A 30 25.32 0.53 -1.87
C TYR A 30 24.67 1.09 -3.13
N ASP A 31 23.58 0.45 -3.55
CA ASP A 31 22.71 0.95 -4.61
C ASP A 31 21.67 1.91 -3.98
N PRO A 32 21.69 3.22 -4.32
CA PRO A 32 20.76 4.20 -3.74
C PRO A 32 19.30 3.98 -4.16
N THR A 33 19.03 3.09 -5.12
CA THR A 33 17.67 2.66 -5.46
C THR A 33 17.13 1.57 -4.54
N GLN A 34 18.01 0.89 -3.79
CA GLN A 34 17.65 -0.22 -2.90
C GLN A 34 17.83 0.10 -1.42
N TYR A 35 18.71 1.06 -1.09
CA TYR A 35 19.02 1.42 0.29
C TYR A 35 19.14 2.93 0.46
N VAL A 36 18.92 3.38 1.70
CA VAL A 36 19.22 4.72 2.18
C VAL A 36 20.29 4.64 3.27
N CYS A 37 21.25 5.57 3.23
CA CYS A 37 22.29 5.68 4.23
C CYS A 37 21.94 6.73 5.30
N TRP A 38 21.96 6.33 6.56
CA TRP A 38 21.76 7.19 7.72
C TRP A 38 23.09 7.48 8.42
N ASP A 39 23.34 8.76 8.72
CA ASP A 39 24.51 9.27 9.44
C ASP A 39 25.86 8.78 8.90
N ASN A 40 25.91 8.47 7.59
CA ASN A 40 27.07 7.87 6.93
C ASN A 40 27.59 6.57 7.59
N GLN A 41 26.71 5.83 8.28
CA GLN A 41 27.10 4.67 9.09
C GLN A 41 26.14 3.49 9.02
N PHE A 42 24.86 3.72 8.72
CA PHE A 42 23.85 2.68 8.82
C PHE A 42 22.95 2.64 7.58
N LEU A 43 22.87 1.48 6.94
CA LEU A 43 22.05 1.27 5.75
C LEU A 43 20.68 0.73 6.15
N CYS A 44 19.63 1.36 5.61
CA CYS A 44 18.27 0.82 5.67
C CYS A 44 17.74 0.53 4.27
N PRO A 45 17.02 -0.58 4.08
CA PRO A 45 16.45 -0.89 2.78
C PRO A 45 15.31 0.09 2.44
N ILE A 46 15.08 0.26 1.14
CA ILE A 46 13.88 0.89 0.60
C ILE A 46 12.83 -0.21 0.41
N THR A 47 11.69 -0.11 1.08
CA THR A 47 10.62 -1.12 1.05
C THR A 47 9.32 -0.47 0.61
N ALA A 48 8.63 -1.01 -0.40
CA ALA A 48 7.40 -0.43 -0.94
C ALA A 48 7.52 1.05 -1.35
N GLY A 49 8.72 1.48 -1.76
CA GLY A 49 9.03 2.87 -2.08
C GLY A 49 9.36 3.75 -0.86
N GLU A 50 9.25 3.23 0.36
CA GLU A 50 9.66 3.91 1.59
C GLU A 50 11.13 3.65 1.90
N PRO A 51 11.98 4.69 1.94
CA PRO A 51 13.29 4.59 2.57
C PRO A 51 13.11 4.42 4.08
N LEU A 52 13.31 3.20 4.59
CA LEU A 52 13.10 2.92 6.00
C LEU A 52 14.02 3.81 6.86
N SER A 53 13.47 4.28 7.97
CA SER A 53 14.17 5.19 8.88
C SER A 53 14.99 4.42 9.91
N ASN A 54 16.02 5.04 10.47
CA ASN A 54 16.85 4.44 11.52
C ASN A 54 16.41 4.92 12.91
N CYS A 55 16.23 3.99 13.84
CA CYS A 55 16.14 4.25 15.27
C CYS A 55 17.09 3.32 16.03
N ALA A 56 18.11 3.89 16.69
CA ALA A 56 19.05 3.13 17.53
C ALA A 56 19.69 1.89 16.85
N GLY A 57 19.96 1.97 15.54
CA GLY A 57 20.56 0.86 14.79
C GLY A 57 19.55 -0.18 14.29
N ALA A 58 18.26 0.17 14.24
CA ALA A 58 17.23 -0.64 13.62
C ALA A 58 16.45 0.17 12.57
N CYS A 59 16.16 -0.46 11.43
CA CYS A 59 15.30 0.11 10.40
C CYS A 59 13.82 -0.04 10.79
N TYR A 60 13.03 1.00 10.59
CA TYR A 60 11.60 0.99 10.86
C TYR A 60 10.80 1.76 9.80
N SER A 61 9.54 1.35 9.62
CA SER A 61 8.59 2.06 8.78
C SER A 61 7.91 3.18 9.58
N LYS A 62 7.95 4.39 9.02
CA LYS A 62 7.25 5.58 9.53
C LYS A 62 5.73 5.46 9.39
N PHE A 63 5.22 4.49 8.64
CA PHE A 63 3.79 4.22 8.58
C PHE A 63 3.26 3.52 9.84
N MET A 64 4.15 2.95 10.66
CA MET A 64 3.77 2.22 11.87
C MET A 64 4.43 2.75 13.14
N TYR A 65 5.64 3.30 13.03
CA TYR A 65 6.44 3.66 14.20
C TYR A 65 6.95 5.10 14.15
N SER A 66 7.27 5.62 15.33
CA SER A 66 8.04 6.83 15.54
C SER A 66 9.28 6.52 16.35
N CYS A 67 10.32 7.34 16.20
CA CYS A 67 11.54 7.26 17.01
C CYS A 67 11.75 8.59 17.73
N THR A 68 11.73 8.57 19.06
CA THR A 68 12.02 9.75 19.89
C THR A 68 13.09 9.39 20.92
N ASN A 69 14.17 10.16 20.98
CA ASN A 69 15.28 9.91 21.90
C ASN A 69 15.82 8.47 21.82
N ASN A 70 15.99 7.94 20.61
CA ASN A 70 16.42 6.55 20.36
C ASN A 70 15.47 5.46 20.90
N VAL A 71 14.23 5.82 21.24
CA VAL A 71 13.19 4.87 21.64
C VAL A 71 12.19 4.75 20.49
N LEU A 72 12.06 3.52 19.96
CA LEU A 72 11.07 3.17 18.97
C LEU A 72 9.72 2.94 19.66
N ALA A 73 8.67 3.59 19.17
CA ALA A 73 7.31 3.42 19.67
C ALA A 73 6.35 3.26 18.50
N LEU A 74 5.32 2.41 18.67
CA LEU A 74 4.22 2.33 17.73
C LEU A 74 3.49 3.67 17.70
N LEU A 75 3.08 4.10 16.51
CA LEU A 75 2.20 5.25 16.37
C LEU A 75 0.85 4.99 17.04
N PRO A 76 0.16 6.04 17.53
CA PRO A 76 -1.20 5.89 18.06
C PRO A 76 -2.13 5.30 17.01
N ALA A 77 -3.07 4.44 17.44
CA ALA A 77 -4.13 3.99 16.55
C ALA A 77 -5.09 5.15 16.26
N THR A 78 -5.55 5.29 15.02
CA THR A 78 -6.63 6.23 14.68
C THR A 78 -7.98 5.53 14.72
N GLU A 79 -8.92 6.14 15.45
CA GLU A 79 -10.35 5.78 15.45
C GLU A 79 -11.20 6.83 14.73
N ALA A 80 -10.59 7.96 14.34
CA ALA A 80 -11.25 8.98 13.53
C ALA A 80 -11.41 8.48 12.08
N PRO A 81 -12.43 8.96 11.34
CA PRO A 81 -12.54 8.67 9.92
C PRO A 81 -11.32 9.17 9.14
N PHE A 82 -10.95 8.48 8.06
CA PHE A 82 -9.85 8.87 7.20
C PHE A 82 -10.07 8.46 5.73
N THR A 83 -9.38 9.13 4.81
CA THR A 83 -9.15 8.63 3.46
C THR A 83 -7.76 8.03 3.33
N LEU A 84 -7.51 7.30 2.24
CA LEU A 84 -6.22 6.68 1.97
C LEU A 84 -5.64 7.16 0.64
N THR A 85 -4.33 7.32 0.62
CA THR A 85 -3.55 7.68 -0.57
C THR A 85 -2.39 6.71 -0.75
N VAL A 86 -2.11 6.33 -1.99
CA VAL A 86 -0.96 5.50 -2.34
C VAL A 86 0.35 6.25 -2.09
N ASP A 87 1.26 5.61 -1.36
CA ASP A 87 2.61 6.09 -1.14
C ASP A 87 3.63 5.09 -1.69
N ASN A 88 4.10 5.37 -2.90
CA ASN A 88 5.34 4.86 -3.46
C ASN A 88 5.83 5.81 -4.56
N PRO A 89 6.80 6.70 -4.30
CA PRO A 89 7.24 7.73 -5.24
C PRO A 89 7.77 7.21 -6.58
N ALA A 90 8.12 5.93 -6.68
CA ALA A 90 8.57 5.32 -7.94
C ALA A 90 7.42 4.95 -8.89
N LEU A 91 6.16 5.03 -8.44
CA LEU A 91 4.99 4.68 -9.22
C LEU A 91 4.22 5.92 -9.66
N LEU A 92 3.63 5.86 -10.87
CA LEU A 92 2.76 6.93 -11.39
C LEU A 92 1.48 7.16 -10.56
N ILE A 93 1.10 6.17 -9.77
CA ILE A 93 -0.05 6.25 -8.86
C ILE A 93 0.31 6.79 -7.47
N HIS A 94 1.54 7.23 -7.23
CA HIS A 94 1.88 7.97 -6.00
C HIS A 94 0.95 9.17 -5.82
N GLY A 95 0.43 9.36 -4.61
CA GLY A 95 -0.48 10.47 -4.32
C GLY A 95 -1.92 10.25 -4.81
N LYS A 96 -2.24 9.10 -5.44
CA LYS A 96 -3.59 8.79 -5.90
C LYS A 96 -4.45 8.14 -4.81
N PRO A 97 -5.77 8.39 -4.80
CA PRO A 97 -6.65 7.90 -3.76
C PRO A 97 -6.91 6.38 -3.87
N VAL A 98 -7.23 5.77 -2.72
CA VAL A 98 -7.99 4.52 -2.70
C VAL A 98 -9.47 4.85 -2.91
N THR A 99 -10.14 4.12 -3.78
CA THR A 99 -11.54 4.36 -4.16
C THR A 99 -12.40 3.11 -4.05
N ALA A 100 -13.62 3.24 -3.57
CA ALA A 100 -14.58 2.17 -3.38
C ALA A 100 -15.63 2.18 -4.50
N ALA A 101 -15.69 1.10 -5.28
CA ALA A 101 -16.73 0.89 -6.27
C ALA A 101 -16.92 -0.60 -6.53
N GLY A 102 -18.15 -1.02 -6.82
CA GLY A 102 -18.49 -2.41 -7.14
C GLY A 102 -18.19 -3.40 -6.01
N ARG A 103 -18.25 -2.95 -4.75
CA ARG A 103 -17.85 -3.70 -3.54
C ARG A 103 -16.35 -4.03 -3.45
N HIS A 104 -15.52 -3.27 -4.16
CA HIS A 104 -14.08 -3.45 -4.25
C HIS A 104 -13.33 -2.15 -3.96
N TRP A 105 -12.12 -2.23 -3.39
CA TRP A 105 -11.22 -1.09 -3.26
C TRP A 105 -10.17 -1.08 -4.38
N SER A 106 -10.20 -0.04 -5.18
CA SER A 106 -9.26 0.20 -6.29
C SER A 106 -8.36 1.40 -5.98
N LEU A 107 -7.36 1.64 -6.81
CA LEU A 107 -6.44 2.78 -6.71
C LEU A 107 -6.59 3.65 -7.95
N ASP A 108 -6.60 4.97 -7.75
CA ASP A 108 -6.77 5.98 -8.82
C ASP A 108 -8.07 5.79 -9.64
N GLY A 109 -9.14 5.33 -8.98
CA GLY A 109 -10.47 5.18 -9.58
C GLY A 109 -11.42 6.31 -9.22
N GLU A 110 -12.71 6.06 -9.40
CA GLU A 110 -13.80 6.92 -8.92
C GLU A 110 -14.59 6.18 -7.83
N THR A 111 -14.89 6.87 -6.73
CA THR A 111 -15.77 6.32 -5.69
C THR A 111 -17.20 6.27 -6.22
N SER A 112 -17.85 5.11 -6.08
CA SER A 112 -19.26 4.95 -6.44
C SER A 112 -20.10 4.86 -5.18
N SER A 113 -21.11 5.73 -5.09
CA SER A 113 -22.00 5.81 -3.93
C SER A 113 -23.45 5.96 -4.36
N TYR A 114 -24.35 5.75 -3.41
CA TYR A 114 -25.79 5.92 -3.60
C TYR A 114 -26.39 6.67 -2.43
N CYS A 115 -27.26 7.62 -2.75
CA CYS A 115 -28.10 8.38 -1.83
C CYS A 115 -29.58 8.11 -2.15
N PRO A 116 -30.40 7.65 -1.19
CA PRO A 116 -31.85 7.52 -1.39
C PRO A 116 -32.54 8.88 -1.44
N ASP A 117 -33.56 9.01 -2.28
CA ASP A 117 -34.37 10.24 -2.42
C ASP A 117 -34.95 10.72 -1.07
N GLN A 118 -35.27 9.80 -0.16
CA GLN A 118 -35.82 10.13 1.17
C GLN A 118 -34.81 10.82 2.09
N VAL A 119 -33.51 10.64 1.84
CA VAL A 119 -32.42 11.29 2.59
C VAL A 119 -32.10 12.65 1.96
N GLY A 120 -32.08 12.71 0.63
CA GLY A 120 -31.90 13.95 -0.13
C GLY A 120 -30.63 14.69 0.28
N ASP A 121 -30.75 16.00 0.54
CA ASP A 121 -29.63 16.90 0.85
C ASP A 121 -28.87 16.54 2.14
N ALA A 122 -29.39 15.63 2.97
CA ALA A 122 -28.67 15.13 4.14
C ALA A 122 -27.59 14.09 3.80
N CYS A 123 -27.48 13.66 2.54
CA CYS A 123 -26.44 12.74 2.11
C CYS A 123 -25.06 13.40 2.12
N PRO A 124 -24.00 12.64 2.46
CA PRO A 124 -22.63 13.07 2.25
C PRO A 124 -22.33 13.22 0.74
N PRO A 125 -21.22 13.89 0.39
CA PRO A 125 -20.83 14.14 -1.00
C PRO A 125 -20.74 12.87 -1.88
N GLY A 126 -20.28 11.75 -1.31
CA GLY A 126 -20.26 10.47 -2.00
C GLY A 126 -19.13 10.29 -3.04
N ASP A 127 -18.16 11.20 -3.08
CA ASP A 127 -17.06 11.25 -4.04
C ASP A 127 -15.71 10.73 -3.50
N GLU A 128 -15.56 10.68 -2.17
CA GLU A 128 -14.39 10.12 -1.49
C GLU A 128 -14.69 8.80 -0.76
N THR A 129 -13.68 7.93 -0.70
CA THR A 129 -13.74 6.70 0.10
C THR A 129 -13.25 6.97 1.51
N VAL A 130 -14.19 7.15 2.42
CA VAL A 130 -13.94 7.38 3.84
C VAL A 130 -14.09 6.08 4.63
N ILE A 131 -13.11 5.81 5.48
CA ILE A 131 -12.95 4.57 6.23
C ILE A 131 -12.89 4.88 7.72
N VAL A 132 -13.35 3.95 8.55
CA VAL A 132 -13.13 3.94 10.00
C VAL A 132 -12.49 2.62 10.41
N SER A 133 -11.63 2.67 11.43
CA SER A 133 -10.94 1.50 11.97
C SER A 133 -11.10 1.44 13.48
N ILE A 134 -11.53 0.30 14.01
CA ILE A 134 -11.72 0.09 15.46
C ILE A 134 -11.27 -1.33 15.80
N GLY A 135 -10.39 -1.47 16.80
CA GLY A 135 -10.00 -2.79 17.33
C GLY A 135 -9.43 -3.75 16.27
N GLY A 136 -8.72 -3.23 15.27
CA GLY A 136 -8.14 -4.00 14.19
C GLY A 136 -9.11 -4.40 13.06
N ARG A 137 -10.37 -3.94 13.13
CA ARG A 137 -11.41 -4.13 12.11
C ARG A 137 -11.65 -2.84 11.36
N VAL A 138 -12.12 -2.95 10.12
CA VAL A 138 -12.29 -1.82 9.21
C VAL A 138 -13.70 -1.81 8.66
N SER A 139 -14.29 -0.62 8.63
CA SER A 139 -15.61 -0.38 8.06
C SER A 139 -15.58 0.86 7.17
N MET A 140 -16.49 0.91 6.22
CA MET A 140 -16.74 2.11 5.45
C MET A 140 -17.44 3.14 6.35
N SER A 141 -17.05 4.42 6.27
CA SER A 141 -17.75 5.49 6.99
C SER A 141 -19.02 5.88 6.23
N VAL A 142 -20.14 5.28 6.63
CA VAL A 142 -21.44 5.39 5.93
C VAL A 142 -22.59 5.69 6.88
N MET A 143 -23.64 6.33 6.36
CA MET A 143 -24.87 6.59 7.13
C MET A 143 -25.87 5.41 7.09
N VAL A 144 -25.74 4.50 6.12
CA VAL A 144 -26.70 3.42 5.93
C VAL A 144 -26.82 2.52 7.18
N PRO A 145 -28.05 2.23 7.66
CA PRO A 145 -28.24 1.33 8.80
C PRO A 145 -27.62 -0.05 8.58
N GLY A 146 -26.87 -0.52 9.57
CA GLY A 146 -26.09 -1.77 9.49
C GLY A 146 -24.67 -1.57 8.95
N GLY A 147 -24.37 -0.40 8.36
CA GLY A 147 -23.05 -0.06 7.85
C GLY A 147 -22.61 -0.90 6.66
N GLN A 148 -21.33 -0.79 6.33
CA GLN A 148 -20.63 -1.65 5.37
C GLN A 148 -19.26 -2.00 5.95
N GLN A 149 -18.99 -3.30 6.06
CA GLN A 149 -17.75 -3.81 6.64
C GLN A 149 -16.74 -4.07 5.54
N ALA A 150 -15.49 -3.64 5.73
CA ALA A 150 -14.40 -4.01 4.83
C ALA A 150 -13.80 -5.37 5.24
N TYR A 151 -13.30 -6.10 4.24
CA TYR A 151 -12.69 -7.41 4.44
C TYR A 151 -11.65 -7.67 3.35
N LEU A 152 -10.75 -8.59 3.66
CA LEU A 152 -9.86 -9.18 2.68
C LEU A 152 -10.50 -10.47 2.17
N ASP A 153 -10.76 -10.56 0.87
CA ASP A 153 -11.37 -11.76 0.28
C ASP A 153 -10.37 -12.96 0.27
N PRO A 154 -10.82 -14.18 -0.06
CA PRO A 154 -9.94 -15.36 -0.14
C PRO A 154 -8.83 -15.25 -1.19
N PHE A 155 -8.94 -14.28 -2.10
CA PHE A 155 -7.96 -13.97 -3.11
C PHE A 155 -7.03 -12.82 -2.71
N TRP A 156 -7.15 -12.27 -1.52
CA TRP A 156 -6.37 -11.15 -1.00
C TRP A 156 -6.68 -9.79 -1.64
N ASN A 157 -7.89 -9.63 -2.16
CA ASN A 157 -8.42 -8.32 -2.57
C ASN A 157 -9.13 -7.63 -1.41
N MET A 158 -9.04 -6.30 -1.33
CA MET A 158 -9.85 -5.52 -0.41
C MET A 158 -11.25 -5.30 -0.98
N GLY A 159 -12.26 -5.77 -0.25
CA GLY A 159 -13.66 -5.59 -0.57
C GLY A 159 -14.43 -5.01 0.61
N TYR A 160 -15.70 -4.72 0.36
CA TYR A 160 -16.64 -4.30 1.40
C TYR A 160 -18.02 -4.91 1.18
N THR A 161 -18.79 -5.05 2.27
CA THR A 161 -20.11 -5.65 2.19
C THR A 161 -21.09 -4.76 1.43
N GLN A 162 -22.09 -5.37 0.81
CA GLN A 162 -23.26 -4.64 0.35
C GLN A 162 -23.98 -4.00 1.55
N ALA A 163 -24.55 -2.82 1.35
CA ALA A 163 -25.44 -2.22 2.34
C ALA A 163 -26.56 -3.19 2.77
N HIS A 164 -26.91 -3.14 4.05
CA HIS A 164 -27.89 -4.04 4.68
C HIS A 164 -27.54 -5.54 4.62
N SER A 165 -26.30 -5.89 4.30
CA SER A 165 -25.83 -7.28 4.26
C SER A 165 -24.52 -7.43 5.01
N ALA A 166 -24.42 -8.50 5.81
CA ALA A 166 -23.17 -8.93 6.44
C ALA A 166 -22.48 -10.04 5.63
N ALA A 167 -22.97 -10.38 4.44
CA ALA A 167 -22.43 -11.47 3.64
C ALA A 167 -21.05 -11.12 3.08
N ILE A 168 -20.07 -11.97 3.37
CA ILE A 168 -18.72 -11.94 2.81
C ILE A 168 -18.38 -13.31 2.21
N PRO A 169 -17.48 -13.40 1.22
CA PRO A 169 -17.04 -14.68 0.69
C PRO A 169 -16.46 -15.60 1.78
N ALA A 170 -16.71 -16.90 1.70
CA ALA A 170 -16.16 -17.87 2.65
C ALA A 170 -14.62 -17.88 2.57
N GLY A 171 -13.96 -17.78 3.72
CA GLY A 171 -12.49 -17.64 3.81
C GLY A 171 -11.99 -16.20 3.83
N SER A 172 -12.89 -15.20 3.85
CA SER A 172 -12.49 -13.80 4.03
C SER A 172 -11.96 -13.52 5.43
N ILE A 173 -11.07 -12.54 5.54
CA ILE A 173 -10.48 -12.04 6.79
C ILE A 173 -11.05 -10.66 7.08
N SER A 174 -11.42 -10.40 8.33
CA SER A 174 -12.17 -9.20 8.72
C SER A 174 -11.54 -8.39 9.86
N ASP A 175 -10.37 -8.80 10.31
CA ASP A 175 -9.55 -8.18 11.33
C ASP A 175 -8.06 -8.25 10.92
N GLY A 176 -7.15 -7.83 11.81
CA GLY A 176 -5.72 -7.80 11.50
C GLY A 176 -5.32 -6.62 10.61
N PHE A 177 -6.02 -5.50 10.73
CA PHE A 177 -5.65 -4.24 10.07
C PHE A 177 -5.16 -3.22 11.10
N GLY A 178 -4.06 -2.53 10.81
CA GLY A 178 -3.57 -1.41 11.62
C GLY A 178 -3.87 -0.09 10.94
N ALA A 179 -4.37 0.90 11.67
CA ALA A 179 -4.54 2.26 11.19
C ALA A 179 -3.85 3.20 12.18
N TYR A 180 -2.78 3.86 11.75
CA TYR A 180 -1.91 4.64 12.63
C TYR A 180 -2.00 6.13 12.34
N GLU A 181 -2.30 6.93 13.36
CA GLU A 181 -2.35 8.39 13.27
C GLU A 181 -0.97 8.95 12.87
N GLY A 182 -0.96 9.81 11.85
CA GLY A 182 0.27 10.34 11.26
C GLY A 182 1.10 9.32 10.46
N GLY A 183 0.62 8.08 10.35
CA GLY A 183 1.25 6.99 9.62
C GLY A 183 0.36 6.44 8.51
N GLY A 184 0.20 5.12 8.49
CA GLY A 184 -0.49 4.41 7.41
C GLY A 184 -1.53 3.41 7.87
N PHE A 185 -2.28 2.95 6.87
CA PHE A 185 -3.14 1.80 6.96
C PHE A 185 -2.35 0.55 6.52
N VAL A 186 -2.18 -0.41 7.43
CA VAL A 186 -1.32 -1.57 7.24
C VAL A 186 -2.10 -2.88 7.34
N ASN A 187 -1.68 -3.86 6.55
CA ASN A 187 -2.16 -5.22 6.64
C ASN A 187 -1.25 -6.07 7.55
N LEU A 188 -1.80 -6.58 8.66
CA LEU A 188 -1.08 -7.46 9.59
C LEU A 188 -1.27 -8.95 9.27
N ASN A 189 -2.15 -9.31 8.31
CA ASN A 189 -2.44 -10.70 7.95
C ASN A 189 -1.40 -11.35 7.02
N GLY A 190 -0.45 -10.57 6.48
CA GLY A 190 0.45 -11.00 5.41
C GLY A 190 1.90 -11.23 5.82
N ASN A 191 2.22 -11.52 7.10
CA ASN A 191 3.60 -11.68 7.59
C ASN A 191 4.55 -10.54 7.18
N GLY A 192 4.07 -9.30 7.09
CA GLY A 192 4.87 -8.13 6.73
C GLY A 192 5.05 -7.86 5.22
N TRP A 193 4.40 -8.61 4.33
CA TRP A 193 4.45 -8.33 2.87
C TRP A 193 3.68 -7.06 2.46
N GLY A 194 2.73 -6.61 3.27
CA GLY A 194 2.03 -5.35 3.09
C GLY A 194 1.05 -5.33 1.90
N TRP A 195 0.82 -4.12 1.38
CA TRP A 195 -0.07 -3.85 0.26
C TRP A 195 0.67 -3.85 -1.07
N ALA A 196 -0.05 -4.17 -2.13
CA ALA A 196 0.43 -4.01 -3.49
C ALA A 196 -0.64 -3.43 -4.41
N ALA A 197 -0.16 -2.63 -5.36
CA ALA A 197 -0.93 -2.10 -6.46
C ALA A 197 -0.72 -2.99 -7.68
N CYS A 198 -1.77 -3.67 -8.12
CA CYS A 198 -1.73 -4.44 -9.36
C CYS A 198 -2.19 -3.56 -10.53
N PRO A 199 -1.42 -3.53 -11.63
CA PRO A 199 -1.78 -2.73 -12.79
C PRO A 199 -3.12 -3.17 -13.39
N PRO A 200 -3.85 -2.27 -14.06
CA PRO A 200 -5.04 -2.64 -14.81
C PRO A 200 -4.69 -3.70 -15.84
N ARG A 201 -5.33 -4.87 -15.78
CA ARG A 201 -5.18 -5.92 -16.81
C ARG A 201 -6.27 -5.74 -17.85
N ALA A 202 -5.90 -5.74 -19.13
CA ALA A 202 -6.83 -5.60 -20.26
C ALA A 202 -7.91 -6.72 -20.34
N SER A 203 -7.76 -7.81 -19.59
CA SER A 203 -8.65 -8.97 -19.61
C SER A 203 -8.69 -9.63 -18.23
N GLY A 204 -9.81 -9.52 -17.51
CA GLY A 204 -9.97 -10.22 -16.22
C GLY A 204 -11.08 -9.76 -15.28
N GLY A 205 -11.86 -8.72 -15.62
CA GLY A 205 -13.02 -8.30 -14.82
C GLY A 205 -12.75 -7.26 -13.73
N GLY A 206 -11.49 -6.82 -13.56
CA GLY A 206 -11.09 -5.80 -12.59
C GLY A 206 -11.07 -4.36 -13.15
N GLY A 207 -12.01 -3.99 -14.01
CA GLY A 207 -12.13 -2.62 -14.54
C GLY A 207 -10.85 -2.04 -15.20
N PRO A 208 -10.83 -0.73 -15.48
CA PRO A 208 -9.66 -0.02 -16.01
C PRO A 208 -8.71 0.52 -14.93
N GLY A 209 -9.04 0.34 -13.64
CA GLY A 209 -8.28 0.91 -12.51
C GLY A 209 -7.22 -0.05 -11.96
N TRP A 210 -6.31 0.50 -11.15
CA TRP A 210 -5.34 -0.30 -10.40
C TRP A 210 -6.04 -1.04 -9.27
N ASN A 211 -5.69 -2.30 -9.04
CA ASN A 211 -6.30 -3.12 -8.01
C ASN A 211 -5.49 -3.06 -6.71
N LEU A 212 -6.14 -2.81 -5.58
CA LEU A 212 -5.50 -2.94 -4.27
C LEU A 212 -5.57 -4.40 -3.80
N VAL A 213 -4.41 -5.00 -3.58
CA VAL A 213 -4.30 -6.35 -3.01
C VAL A 213 -3.37 -6.36 -1.82
N ALA A 214 -3.56 -7.35 -0.94
CA ALA A 214 -2.57 -7.70 0.06
C ALA A 214 -1.65 -8.83 -0.46
N ARG A 215 -0.35 -8.70 -0.17
CA ARG A 215 0.61 -9.76 -0.46
C ARG A 215 0.87 -10.64 0.76
N ASN A 216 1.31 -11.86 0.50
CA ASN A 216 1.83 -12.79 1.48
C ASN A 216 2.76 -13.81 0.79
N GLU A 217 3.38 -14.69 1.59
CA GLU A 217 4.32 -15.71 1.12
C GLU A 217 3.72 -16.68 0.09
N THR A 218 2.43 -16.99 0.19
CA THR A 218 1.72 -17.96 -0.67
C THR A 218 1.21 -17.37 -1.98
N ASN A 219 1.12 -16.04 -2.10
CA ASN A 219 0.56 -15.37 -3.27
C ASN A 219 1.58 -14.53 -4.06
N ALA A 220 2.86 -14.63 -3.69
CA ALA A 220 3.93 -13.84 -4.28
C ALA A 220 4.05 -14.00 -5.81
N GLU A 221 3.89 -15.23 -6.33
CA GLU A 221 3.90 -15.51 -7.77
C GLU A 221 2.67 -14.96 -8.50
N LYS A 222 1.49 -15.06 -7.87
CA LYS A 222 0.22 -14.57 -8.43
C LYS A 222 0.25 -13.05 -8.65
N TYR A 223 0.96 -12.34 -7.77
CA TYR A 223 1.07 -10.88 -7.75
C TYR A 223 2.49 -10.40 -8.08
N ASN A 224 3.20 -11.12 -8.95
CA ASN A 224 4.55 -10.78 -9.37
C ASN A 224 4.61 -9.50 -10.24
N ASP A 225 3.51 -9.15 -10.91
CA ASP A 225 3.34 -7.91 -11.69
C ASP A 225 2.79 -6.75 -10.85
N CYS A 226 2.49 -6.98 -9.57
CA CYS A 226 2.00 -5.94 -8.67
C CYS A 226 3.16 -5.27 -7.95
N HIS A 227 3.05 -3.96 -7.77
CA HIS A 227 4.09 -3.15 -7.14
C HIS A 227 3.77 -2.96 -5.65
N PRO A 228 4.73 -3.18 -4.73
CA PRO A 228 4.51 -2.94 -3.31
C PRO A 228 4.26 -1.45 -3.06
N ILE A 229 3.29 -1.13 -2.20
CA ILE A 229 2.92 0.24 -1.85
C ILE A 229 2.65 0.36 -0.36
N ASN A 230 2.79 1.58 0.16
CA ASN A 230 2.19 1.96 1.43
C ASN A 230 0.86 2.70 1.19
N LEU A 231 -0.02 2.68 2.18
CA LEU A 231 -1.27 3.44 2.18
C LEU A 231 -1.21 4.49 3.28
N LYS A 232 -1.04 5.75 2.90
CA LYS A 232 -0.98 6.88 3.81
C LYS A 232 -2.39 7.24 4.29
N ILE A 233 -2.53 7.48 5.59
CA ILE A 233 -3.78 7.95 6.20
C ILE A 233 -3.86 9.47 6.08
N ASN A 234 -5.01 9.97 5.58
CA ASN A 234 -5.39 11.38 5.67
C ASN A 234 -6.56 11.51 6.65
N SER A 235 -6.26 11.93 7.87
CA SER A 235 -7.26 12.04 8.95
C SER A 235 -8.33 13.07 8.61
N LEU A 236 -9.57 12.72 8.93
CA LEU A 236 -10.74 13.59 8.82
C LEU A 236 -11.31 13.88 10.22
N PRO A 237 -12.13 14.94 10.37
CA PRO A 237 -12.84 15.19 11.61
C PRO A 237 -13.70 14.00 12.05
N SER A 238 -13.80 13.78 13.37
CA SER A 238 -14.68 12.76 13.93
C SER A 238 -16.12 12.94 13.46
N GLY A 239 -16.79 11.83 13.13
CA GLY A 239 -18.16 11.83 12.63
C GLY A 239 -18.32 12.13 11.12
N THR A 240 -17.21 12.28 10.38
CA THR A 240 -17.25 12.41 8.92
C THR A 240 -17.76 11.12 8.27
N PHE A 241 -18.87 11.22 7.54
CA PHE A 241 -19.38 10.18 6.65
C PHE A 241 -18.96 10.50 5.21
N GLY A 242 -18.50 9.51 4.44
CA GLY A 242 -18.12 9.71 3.05
C GLY A 242 -19.27 9.48 2.06
N ALA A 243 -20.23 8.62 2.42
CA ALA A 243 -21.40 8.32 1.60
C ALA A 243 -22.60 7.92 2.46
N TRP A 244 -23.81 7.93 1.87
CA TRP A 244 -24.92 7.22 2.50
C TRP A 244 -24.68 5.71 2.43
N GLN A 245 -24.38 5.19 1.24
CA GLN A 245 -23.74 3.88 1.04
C GLN A 245 -22.75 3.94 -0.13
N TYR A 246 -21.73 3.08 -0.11
CA TYR A 246 -20.88 2.79 -1.27
C TYR A 246 -21.48 1.64 -2.09
N THR A 247 -21.33 1.67 -3.41
CA THR A 247 -21.94 0.71 -4.36
C THR A 247 -20.92 -0.04 -5.16
#